data_AF-A0A660E540-F1
#
_entry.id   AF-A0A660E540-F1
#
_cell.length_a   1.000
_cell.length_b   1.000
_cell.length_c   1.000
_cell.angle_alpha   90.00
_cell.angle_beta   90.00
_cell.angle_gamma   90.00
#
_symmetry.space_group_name_H-M   'P 1'
#
loop_
_entity.id
_entity.type
_entity.pdbx_description
1 polymer ?
#
loop_
_entity_poly.entity_id
_entity_poly.type
_entity_poly.pdbx_seq_one_letter_code
_entity_poly.pdbx_strand_id
1 'polypeptide(L)'
;MRADRYELVVQQPYPANYAASVARATEERESQQWPILDLSDFPSLDQYQLILLGHPIWAMTPANPMYQFLAQMGQQLANKRVASFSTNAGYGAGDTQIVLNKLTPASTRMLPNYTVHDIELAKTTQAFKQWLQKMVIVK
;
A
#
# COMPACT_ATOMS: atom_id res chain seq x y z
N MET A 1 0.58 16.62 12.92
CA MET A 1 -0.60 15.76 12.69
C MET A 1 -0.47 14.56 13.60
N ARG A 2 -1.59 14.08 14.16
CA ARG A 2 -1.66 12.76 14.80
C ARG A 2 -2.27 11.81 13.77
N ALA A 3 -1.63 10.68 13.58
CA ALA A 3 -2.10 9.58 12.74
C ALA A 3 -1.70 8.29 13.43
N ASP A 4 -2.60 7.33 13.46
CA ASP A 4 -2.31 6.00 13.94
C ASP A 4 -1.64 5.21 12.82
N ARG A 5 -0.71 4.31 13.19
CA ARG A 5 0.05 3.49 12.23
C ARG A 5 -0.18 2.04 12.55
N TYR A 6 -0.49 1.26 11.52
CA TYR A 6 -0.46 -0.19 11.54
C TYR A 6 0.58 -0.66 10.53
N GLU A 7 1.50 -1.51 10.96
CA GLU A 7 2.52 -2.11 10.09
C GLU A 7 2.03 -3.46 9.60
N LEU A 8 2.02 -3.68 8.28
CA LEU A 8 1.66 -4.98 7.72
C LEU A 8 2.83 -5.94 7.85
N VAL A 9 2.67 -6.98 8.66
CA VAL A 9 3.67 -8.01 8.90
C VAL A 9 3.20 -9.32 8.27
N VAL A 10 4.10 -10.01 7.57
CA VAL A 10 3.88 -11.38 7.09
C VAL A 10 4.31 -12.38 8.15
N GLN A 11 3.54 -13.46 8.34
CA GLN A 11 3.87 -14.49 9.34
C GLN A 11 5.21 -15.18 9.03
N GLN A 12 5.51 -15.36 7.74
CA GLN A 12 6.82 -15.84 7.27
C GLN A 12 7.56 -14.69 6.57
N PRO A 13 8.57 -14.09 7.22
CA PRO A 13 9.35 -12.98 6.67
C PRO A 13 9.97 -13.30 5.30
N TYR A 14 10.06 -12.30 4.43
CA TYR A 14 10.83 -12.43 3.20
C TYR A 14 12.32 -12.65 3.51
N PRO A 15 13.05 -13.44 2.70
CA PRO A 15 14.48 -13.65 2.92
C PRO A 15 15.27 -12.34 2.90
N ALA A 16 16.27 -12.21 3.77
CA ALA A 16 17.16 -11.04 3.77
C ALA A 16 17.95 -10.88 2.45
N ASN A 17 18.18 -11.98 1.73
CA ASN A 17 18.79 -11.95 0.40
C ASN A 17 17.80 -11.42 -0.64
N TYR A 18 18.19 -10.36 -1.35
CA TYR A 18 17.33 -9.71 -2.35
C TYR A 18 16.86 -10.66 -3.47
N ALA A 19 17.76 -11.45 -4.05
CA ALA A 19 17.40 -12.36 -5.13
C ALA A 19 16.41 -13.44 -4.66
N ALA A 20 16.59 -13.98 -3.46
CA ALA A 20 15.65 -14.92 -2.86
C ALA A 20 14.29 -14.27 -2.55
N SER A 21 14.27 -13.01 -2.11
CA SER A 21 13.03 -12.24 -1.97
C SER A 21 12.30 -12.04 -3.28
N VAL A 22 13.02 -11.69 -4.36
CA VAL A 22 12.45 -11.55 -5.71
C VAL A 22 11.90 -12.87 -6.22
N ALA A 23 12.62 -13.97 -6.02
CA ALA A 23 12.18 -15.31 -6.43
C ALA A 23 10.87 -15.70 -5.72
N ARG A 24 10.83 -15.58 -4.39
CA ARG A 24 9.60 -15.83 -3.61
C ARG A 24 8.45 -14.94 -4.06
N ALA A 25 8.67 -13.63 -4.17
CA ALA A 25 7.62 -12.69 -4.57
C ALA A 25 7.07 -12.98 -5.98
N THR A 26 7.92 -13.50 -6.87
CA THR A 26 7.53 -13.93 -8.21
C THR A 26 6.66 -15.19 -8.14
N GLU A 27 7.11 -16.21 -7.41
CA GLU A 27 6.37 -17.46 -7.22
C GLU A 27 4.99 -17.23 -6.60
N GLU A 28 4.90 -16.43 -5.53
CA GLU A 28 3.64 -16.06 -4.87
C GLU A 28 2.66 -15.43 -5.88
N ARG A 29 3.14 -14.55 -6.76
CA ARG A 29 2.30 -13.87 -7.76
C ARG A 29 1.88 -14.80 -8.90
N GLU A 30 2.79 -15.60 -9.43
CA GLU A 30 2.53 -16.49 -10.56
C GLU A 30 1.59 -17.64 -10.17
N SER A 31 1.77 -18.17 -8.95
CA SER A 31 0.90 -19.21 -8.38
C SER A 31 -0.38 -18.67 -7.74
N GLN A 32 -0.49 -17.35 -7.57
CA GLN A 32 -1.54 -16.67 -6.80
C GLN A 32 -1.64 -17.15 -5.34
N GLN A 33 -0.53 -17.65 -4.77
CA GLN A 33 -0.40 -18.02 -3.38
C GLN A 33 0.23 -16.87 -2.60
N TRP A 34 -0.62 -15.97 -2.13
CA TRP A 34 -0.20 -14.75 -1.44
C TRP A 34 0.33 -15.02 -0.03
N PRO A 35 1.26 -14.18 0.49
CA PRO A 35 1.81 -14.36 1.83
C PRO A 35 0.72 -14.21 2.91
N ILE A 36 0.80 -15.02 3.96
CA ILE A 36 -0.12 -14.91 5.10
C ILE A 36 0.29 -13.69 5.94
N LEU A 37 -0.66 -12.77 6.16
CA LEU A 37 -0.50 -11.62 7.03
C LEU A 37 -0.78 -11.98 8.49
N ASP A 38 -0.03 -11.41 9.41
CA ASP A 38 -0.41 -11.35 10.82
C ASP A 38 -1.30 -10.13 11.02
N LEU A 39 -2.61 -10.37 11.22
CA LEU A 39 -3.63 -9.34 11.43
C LEU A 39 -4.37 -9.55 12.76
N SER A 40 -3.74 -10.28 13.69
CA SER A 40 -4.36 -10.67 14.96
C SER A 40 -4.76 -9.48 15.84
N ASP A 41 -4.05 -8.36 15.70
CA ASP A 41 -4.27 -7.10 16.41
C ASP A 41 -4.80 -5.97 15.50
N PHE A 42 -5.26 -6.30 14.28
CA PHE A 42 -5.72 -5.30 13.32
C PHE A 42 -6.93 -4.53 13.87
N PRO A 43 -6.84 -3.19 14.00
CA PRO A 43 -7.89 -2.40 14.64
C PRO A 43 -9.13 -2.26 13.75
N SER A 44 -10.29 -1.99 14.36
CA SER A 44 -11.45 -1.53 13.59
C SER A 44 -11.13 -0.24 12.85
N LEU A 45 -11.56 -0.17 11.59
CA LEU A 45 -11.37 1.00 10.74
C LEU A 45 -12.45 2.07 10.91
N ASP A 46 -13.51 1.83 11.70
CA ASP A 46 -14.71 2.68 11.75
C ASP A 46 -14.42 4.14 12.13
N GLN A 47 -13.46 4.35 13.04
CA GLN A 47 -13.03 5.68 13.48
C GLN A 47 -12.26 6.46 12.42
N TYR A 48 -11.78 5.81 11.35
CA TYR A 48 -10.96 6.43 10.32
C TYR A 48 -11.77 6.74 9.06
N GLN A 49 -11.74 8.01 8.67
CA GLN A 49 -12.31 8.48 7.40
C GLN A 49 -11.28 8.54 6.26
N LEU A 50 -9.99 8.60 6.61
CA LEU A 50 -8.87 8.63 5.68
C LEU A 50 -7.93 7.48 6.00
N ILE A 51 -7.69 6.61 5.01
CA ILE A 51 -6.73 5.51 5.07
C ILE A 51 -5.59 5.83 4.10
N LEU A 52 -4.35 5.77 4.61
CA LEU A 52 -3.14 5.95 3.81
C LEU A 52 -2.40 4.62 3.71
N LEU A 53 -2.20 4.14 2.49
CA LEU A 53 -1.58 2.84 2.21
C LEU A 53 -0.14 3.03 1.77
N GLY A 54 0.82 2.68 2.62
CA GLY A 54 2.25 2.74 2.33
C GLY A 54 2.80 1.41 1.83
N HIS A 55 3.42 1.36 0.66
CA HIS A 55 4.01 0.13 0.12
C HIS A 55 5.10 0.38 -0.92
N PRO A 56 6.07 -0.52 -1.10
CA PRO A 56 6.93 -0.49 -2.28
C PRO A 56 6.18 -0.99 -3.52
N ILE A 57 6.74 -0.72 -4.70
CA ILE A 57 6.33 -1.33 -5.97
C ILE A 57 7.25 -2.50 -6.30
N TRP A 58 6.68 -3.69 -6.44
CA TRP A 58 7.40 -4.91 -6.83
C TRP A 58 6.90 -5.41 -8.18
N ALA A 59 7.78 -5.42 -9.18
CA ALA A 59 7.48 -5.81 -10.56
C ALA A 59 6.15 -5.21 -11.06
N MET A 60 6.13 -3.87 -11.10
CA MET A 60 5.05 -3.03 -11.64
C MET A 60 3.72 -3.05 -10.88
N THR A 61 3.67 -3.56 -9.64
CA THR A 61 2.42 -3.61 -8.86
C THR A 61 2.71 -3.39 -7.36
N PRO A 62 1.71 -3.07 -6.49
CA PRO A 62 1.94 -3.05 -5.05
C PRO A 62 2.56 -4.36 -4.57
N ALA A 63 3.49 -4.27 -3.62
CA ALA A 63 4.10 -5.46 -3.04
C ALA A 63 3.06 -6.48 -2.56
N ASN A 64 3.38 -7.77 -2.69
CA ASN A 64 2.46 -8.88 -2.42
C ASN A 64 1.74 -8.78 -1.06
N PRO A 65 2.37 -8.34 0.06
CA PRO A 65 1.65 -8.13 1.32
C PRO A 65 0.55 -7.07 1.25
N MET A 66 0.78 -5.97 0.51
CA MET A 66 -0.23 -4.93 0.32
C MET A 66 -1.36 -5.41 -0.59
N TYR A 67 -1.04 -6.16 -1.64
CA TYR A 67 -2.06 -6.79 -2.48
C TYR A 67 -2.95 -7.72 -1.63
N GLN A 68 -2.33 -8.58 -0.82
CA GLN A 68 -3.07 -9.49 0.05
C GLN A 68 -3.91 -8.77 1.09
N PHE A 69 -3.40 -7.70 1.69
CA PHE A 69 -4.15 -6.87 2.62
C PHE A 69 -5.40 -6.30 1.95
N LEU A 70 -5.27 -5.76 0.73
CA LEU A 70 -6.42 -5.25 -0.03
C LEU A 70 -7.40 -6.37 -0.39
N ALA A 71 -6.92 -7.57 -0.71
CA ALA A 71 -7.78 -8.72 -1.01
C ALA A 71 -8.60 -9.16 0.22
N GLN A 72 -8.01 -9.11 1.42
CA GLN A 72 -8.67 -9.52 2.67
C GLN A 72 -9.53 -8.41 3.29
N MET A 73 -9.04 -7.16 3.28
CA MET A 73 -9.59 -6.03 4.04
C MET A 73 -10.20 -4.94 3.17
N GLY A 74 -10.07 -5.02 1.84
CA GLY A 74 -10.49 -3.96 0.92
C GLY A 74 -11.99 -3.62 1.03
N GLN A 75 -12.84 -4.59 1.36
CA GLN A 75 -14.27 -4.35 1.62
C GLN A 75 -14.52 -3.41 2.80
N GLN A 76 -13.64 -3.40 3.80
CA GLN A 76 -13.75 -2.51 4.96
C GLN A 76 -13.45 -1.04 4.62
N LEU A 77 -13.00 -0.77 3.38
CA LEU A 77 -12.70 0.59 2.91
C LEU A 77 -13.93 1.30 2.32
N ALA A 78 -15.10 0.64 2.28
CA ALA A 78 -16.35 1.25 1.84
C ALA A 78 -16.60 2.61 2.51
N ASN A 79 -16.98 3.61 1.71
CA ASN A 79 -17.27 4.98 2.14
C ASN A 79 -16.09 5.73 2.80
N LYS A 80 -14.87 5.18 2.78
CA LYS A 80 -13.66 5.85 3.27
C LYS A 80 -12.94 6.55 2.12
N ARG A 81 -12.11 7.53 2.48
CA ARG A 81 -11.13 8.13 1.56
C ARG A 81 -9.85 7.33 1.63
N VAL A 82 -9.31 6.93 0.48
CA VAL A 82 -8.10 6.12 0.40
C VAL A 82 -7.09 6.81 -0.50
N ALA A 83 -5.86 6.94 -0.03
CA ALA A 83 -4.72 7.34 -0.84
C ALA A 83 -3.57 6.37 -0.60
N SER A 84 -2.76 6.09 -1.61
CA SER A 84 -1.52 5.32 -1.44
C SER A 84 -0.28 6.21 -1.57
N PHE A 85 0.79 5.79 -0.92
CA PHE A 85 2.12 6.33 -1.15
C PHE A 85 3.12 5.20 -1.34
N SER A 86 4.01 5.34 -2.32
CA SER A 86 4.93 4.26 -2.68
C SER A 86 6.35 4.72 -2.98
N THR A 87 7.30 3.82 -2.76
CA THR A 87 8.66 3.90 -3.30
C THR A 87 8.79 2.92 -4.47
N ASN A 88 9.56 3.29 -5.49
CA ASN A 88 9.80 2.47 -6.67
C ASN A 88 11.24 2.65 -7.18
N ALA A 89 11.70 1.74 -8.03
CA ALA A 89 13.04 1.77 -8.65
C ALA A 89 13.04 2.43 -10.05
N GLY A 90 12.20 3.46 -10.26
CA GLY A 90 12.12 4.23 -11.51
C GLY A 90 10.87 4.00 -12.36
N TYR A 91 9.98 3.10 -11.95
CA TYR A 91 8.78 2.71 -12.72
C TYR A 91 7.48 3.42 -12.30
N GLY A 92 7.58 4.39 -11.37
CA GLY A 92 6.43 5.11 -10.87
C GLY A 92 5.51 4.22 -10.03
N ALA A 93 4.20 4.47 -10.10
CA ALA A 93 3.21 3.83 -9.23
C ALA A 93 2.81 2.41 -9.67
N GLY A 94 3.29 1.92 -10.81
CA GLY A 94 2.83 0.66 -11.40
C GLY A 94 1.30 0.57 -11.50
N ASP A 95 0.76 -0.61 -11.26
CA ASP A 95 -0.67 -0.93 -11.32
C ASP A 95 -1.44 -0.57 -10.04
N THR A 96 -0.86 0.22 -9.14
CA THR A 96 -1.46 0.53 -7.82
C THR A 96 -2.90 1.02 -7.92
N GLN A 97 -3.19 1.95 -8.83
CA GLN A 97 -4.57 2.45 -8.99
C GLN A 97 -5.53 1.37 -9.51
N ILE A 98 -5.05 0.49 -10.39
CA ILE A 98 -5.85 -0.62 -10.94
C ILE A 98 -6.17 -1.62 -9.82
N VAL A 99 -5.18 -1.99 -9.01
CA VAL A 99 -5.34 -2.90 -7.88
C VAL A 99 -6.30 -2.33 -6.84
N LEU A 100 -6.15 -1.05 -6.47
CA LEU A 100 -7.06 -0.37 -5.54
C LEU A 100 -8.49 -0.36 -6.06
N ASN A 101 -8.71 0.02 -7.31
CA ASN A 101 -10.05 0.03 -7.89
C ASN A 101 -10.66 -1.37 -7.99
N LYS A 102 -9.84 -2.40 -8.20
CA LYS A 102 -10.30 -3.80 -8.29
C LYS A 102 -10.67 -4.38 -6.93
N LEU A 103 -9.89 -4.09 -5.90
CA LEU A 103 -9.98 -4.75 -4.59
C LEU A 103 -10.73 -3.93 -3.53
N THR A 104 -11.21 -2.74 -3.87
CA THR A 104 -12.01 -1.91 -2.97
C THR A 104 -13.42 -1.66 -3.53
N PRO A 105 -14.42 -1.45 -2.67
CA PRO A 105 -15.78 -1.11 -3.10
C PRO A 105 -15.82 0.17 -3.94
N ALA A 106 -16.76 0.27 -4.88
CA ALA A 106 -17.00 1.49 -5.66
C ALA A 106 -17.37 2.70 -4.80
N SER A 107 -17.85 2.49 -3.57
CA SER A 107 -18.11 3.55 -2.59
C SER A 107 -16.84 4.08 -1.92
N THR A 108 -15.69 3.47 -2.15
CA THR A 108 -14.40 3.95 -1.65
C THR A 108 -13.95 5.14 -2.49
N ARG A 109 -13.70 6.28 -1.84
CA ARG A 109 -13.24 7.48 -2.52
C ARG A 109 -11.73 7.46 -2.69
N MET A 110 -11.28 7.14 -3.91
CA MET A 110 -9.87 7.21 -4.27
C MET A 110 -9.39 8.67 -4.32
N LEU A 111 -8.32 8.97 -3.59
CA LEU A 111 -7.60 10.22 -3.64
C LEU A 111 -6.30 10.05 -4.46
N PRO A 112 -5.67 11.15 -4.91
CA PRO A 112 -4.42 11.07 -5.67
C PRO A 112 -3.32 10.34 -4.90
N ASN A 113 -2.68 9.38 -5.55
CA ASN A 113 -1.55 8.65 -4.97
C ASN A 113 -0.26 9.47 -5.03
N TYR A 114 0.69 9.14 -4.17
CA TYR A 114 2.05 9.63 -4.20
C TYR A 114 3.03 8.51 -4.57
N THR A 115 4.00 8.78 -5.42
CA THR A 115 5.06 7.81 -5.71
C THR A 115 6.38 8.53 -5.85
N VAL A 116 7.45 7.90 -5.40
CA VAL A 116 8.80 8.45 -5.44
C VAL A 116 9.81 7.39 -5.83
N HIS A 117 10.78 7.77 -6.67
CA HIS A 117 11.94 6.94 -6.93
C HIS A 117 12.79 6.86 -5.66
N ASP A 118 13.11 5.67 -5.18
CA ASP A 118 13.82 5.43 -3.92
C ASP A 118 15.15 6.22 -3.80
N ILE A 119 15.92 6.37 -4.88
CA ILE A 119 17.15 7.16 -4.91
C ILE A 119 16.93 8.67 -4.72
N GLU A 120 15.70 9.16 -4.86
CA GLU A 120 15.34 10.57 -4.69
C GLU A 120 14.72 10.87 -3.33
N LEU A 121 14.52 9.85 -2.47
CA LEU A 121 13.75 9.96 -1.23
C LEU A 121 14.21 11.11 -0.30
N ALA A 122 15.52 11.36 -0.23
CA ALA A 122 16.08 12.43 0.58
C ALA A 122 15.60 13.84 0.14
N LYS A 123 15.22 14.01 -1.13
CA LYS A 123 14.81 15.30 -1.71
C LYS A 123 13.29 15.50 -1.68
N THR A 124 12.51 14.49 -1.31
CA THR A 124 11.06 14.50 -1.51
C THR A 124 10.24 14.79 -0.27
N THR A 125 10.87 14.95 0.89
CA THR A 125 10.19 15.25 2.16
C THR A 125 9.18 16.40 2.03
N GLN A 126 9.53 17.48 1.33
CA GLN A 126 8.63 18.62 1.15
C GLN A 126 7.45 18.29 0.25
N ALA A 127 7.69 17.59 -0.86
CA ALA A 127 6.64 17.17 -1.79
C ALA A 127 5.66 16.18 -1.13
N PHE A 128 6.18 15.24 -0.34
CA PHE A 128 5.36 14.30 0.45
C PHE A 128 4.49 15.04 1.48
N LYS A 129 5.05 16.01 2.20
CA LYS A 129 4.27 16.85 3.14
C LYS A 129 3.16 17.62 2.43
N GLN A 130 3.44 18.21 1.27
CA GLN A 130 2.43 18.92 0.47
C GLN A 130 1.33 17.99 -0.03
N TRP A 131 1.68 16.78 -0.49
CA TRP A 131 0.70 15.77 -0.87
C TRP A 131 -0.17 15.37 0.33
N LEU A 132 0.44 15.07 1.47
CA LEU A 132 -0.26 14.65 2.68
C LEU A 132 -1.25 15.73 3.16
N GLN A 133 -0.86 17.00 3.13
CA GLN A 133 -1.74 18.12 3.49
C GLN A 133 -2.99 18.17 2.60
N LYS A 134 -2.85 17.95 1.29
CA LYS A 134 -3.98 17.92 0.37
C LYS A 134 -4.96 16.78 0.71
N MET A 135 -4.46 15.60 1.06
CA MET A 135 -5.33 14.45 1.39
C MET A 135 -6.21 14.71 2.61
N VAL A 136 -5.73 15.51 3.56
CA VAL A 136 -6.49 15.82 4.79
C VAL A 136 -7.59 16.86 4.54
N ILE A 137 -7.31 17.85 3.69
CA ILE A 137 -8.20 18.99 3.43
C ILE A 137 -9.37 18.62 2.51
N VAL A 138 -9.20 17.62 1.64
CA VAL A 138 -10.24 17.16 0.70
C VAL A 138 -11.41 16.55 1.48
N LYS A 139 -12.46 17.35 1.73
CA LYS A 139 -13.73 16.88 2.31
C LYS A 139 -14.54 16.09 1.30
#